data_AF-A0A0G4PIK8-F1
#
_entry.id   AF-A0A0G4PIK8-F1
#
_cell.length_a   1.000
_cell.length_b   1.000
_cell.length_c   1.000
_cell.angle_alpha   90.00
_cell.angle_beta   90.00
_cell.angle_gamma   90.00
#
_symmetry.space_group_name_H-M   'P 1'
#
loop_
_entity.id
_entity.type
_entity.pdbx_description
1 polymer ?
#
loop_
_entity_poly.entity_id
_entity_poly.type
_entity_poly.pdbx_seq_one_letter_code
_entity_poly.pdbx_strand_id
1 'polypeptide(L)'
;MLRRIRRAPTACSWCRHRKVRCDATRLGSPCTRCRQDGRRECVLRDKNPKKSPMLANPVPRPHQSPGSNNVTTGRYSDDLRQSTDHSTLVSQLHAHGLSLDDRGPSPAQSPNVPYTEYAFVESQQLMSLPSEDVALLTSKSCLSLPTSNAIDEFVHEYFKNIHPSVPVLDEAEFWRIYQNNQSTGPKISHFVLQSLLLASCPFVSLETLRRCGFDDMRDAQKQLYNRANLLYELRTEERPHVNAQGAVLLAHYTSAEDPQAGSLWVTRAIEHAMLIDSHPSLVGENVAISLKKRLWWSILLRDQSLCIDLRHRPRVTSIGFHGWSDWLSIDDFSEELHQSRVYDYDTKKGLLDELQKQCELAVVLTDLDILEERWPTS
;
A
#
# COMPACT_ATOMS: atom_id res chain seq x y z
N MET A 1 -7.45 -18.50 15.01
CA MET A 1 -7.49 -18.68 16.48
C MET A 1 -6.87 -17.46 17.17
N LEU A 2 -7.67 -16.58 17.79
CA LEU A 2 -7.17 -15.40 18.51
C LEU A 2 -6.40 -15.82 19.76
N ARG A 3 -5.11 -15.43 19.85
CA ARG A 3 -4.25 -15.67 21.03
C ARG A 3 -4.90 -15.01 22.26
N ARG A 4 -5.46 -15.82 23.15
CA ARG A 4 -6.05 -15.39 24.42
C ARG A 4 -4.98 -14.73 25.29
N ILE A 5 -5.02 -13.41 25.42
CA ILE A 5 -4.13 -12.65 26.32
C ILE A 5 -4.43 -13.09 27.76
N ARG A 6 -3.47 -13.81 28.37
CA ARG A 6 -3.58 -14.27 29.77
C ARG A 6 -3.93 -13.10 30.70
N ARG A 7 -4.95 -13.29 31.53
CA ARG A 7 -5.40 -12.30 32.53
C ARG A 7 -4.33 -12.17 33.62
N ALA A 8 -4.07 -10.95 34.08
CA ALA A 8 -3.16 -10.71 35.20
C ALA A 8 -3.67 -11.44 36.45
N PRO A 9 -2.82 -12.14 37.21
CA PRO A 9 -3.25 -13.02 38.29
C PRO A 9 -3.76 -12.27 39.53
N THR A 10 -3.47 -10.97 39.68
CA THR A 10 -3.92 -10.18 40.83
C THR A 10 -4.17 -8.73 40.43
N ALA A 11 -5.38 -8.23 40.68
CA ALA A 11 -5.74 -6.84 40.46
C ALA A 11 -5.49 -6.01 41.74
N CYS A 12 -5.16 -4.73 41.58
CA CYS A 12 -5.07 -3.81 42.71
C CYS A 12 -6.43 -3.62 43.39
N SER A 13 -6.43 -3.14 44.64
CA SER A 13 -7.64 -2.95 45.45
C SER A 13 -8.73 -2.16 44.72
N TRP A 14 -8.35 -1.07 44.05
CA TRP A 14 -9.26 -0.19 43.35
C TRP A 14 -9.85 -0.79 42.07
N CYS A 15 -9.02 -1.36 41.18
CA CYS A 15 -9.51 -2.01 39.97
C CYS A 15 -10.40 -3.21 40.30
N ARG A 16 -10.09 -3.92 41.39
CA ARG A 16 -10.92 -5.01 41.90
C ARG A 16 -12.29 -4.52 42.37
N HIS A 17 -12.35 -3.43 43.14
CA HIS A 17 -13.60 -2.84 43.60
C HIS A 17 -14.49 -2.41 42.42
N ARG A 18 -13.89 -1.81 41.38
CA ARG A 18 -14.60 -1.40 40.16
C ARG A 18 -14.86 -2.54 39.16
N LYS A 19 -14.44 -3.77 39.46
CA LYS A 19 -14.56 -4.95 38.57
C LYS A 19 -13.97 -4.71 37.16
N VAL A 20 -12.87 -3.97 37.10
CA VAL A 20 -12.19 -3.61 35.85
C VAL A 20 -10.85 -4.34 35.70
N ARG A 21 -10.40 -4.51 34.45
CA ARG A 21 -9.10 -5.14 34.16
C ARG A 21 -7.97 -4.32 34.77
N CYS A 22 -7.05 -5.00 35.44
CA CYS A 22 -5.86 -4.41 36.06
C CYS A 22 -4.62 -5.04 35.44
N ASP A 23 -3.62 -4.21 35.17
CA ASP A 23 -2.32 -4.58 34.63
C ASP A 23 -1.16 -4.25 35.59
N ALA A 24 -1.46 -3.94 36.85
CA ALA A 24 -0.46 -3.62 37.88
C ALA A 24 0.64 -4.70 38.02
N THR A 25 0.28 -5.98 37.89
CA THR A 25 1.24 -7.10 37.97
C THR A 25 2.13 -7.23 36.74
N ARG A 26 1.82 -6.55 35.63
CA ARG A 26 2.58 -6.59 34.37
C ARG A 26 3.39 -5.32 34.13
N LEU A 27 2.82 -4.15 34.46
CA LEU A 27 3.42 -2.84 34.18
C LEU A 27 3.96 -2.13 35.43
N GLY A 28 3.79 -2.75 36.60
CA GLY A 28 4.13 -2.15 37.89
C GLY A 28 3.00 -1.29 38.46
N SER A 29 3.20 -0.85 39.70
CA SER A 29 2.29 0.06 40.40
C SER A 29 2.79 1.50 40.21
N PRO A 30 1.95 2.46 39.75
CA PRO A 30 0.51 2.33 39.51
C PRO A 30 0.14 1.78 38.12
N CYS A 31 -0.94 0.98 38.10
CA CYS A 31 -1.53 0.40 36.88
C CYS A 31 -2.09 1.46 35.94
N THR A 32 -2.27 1.12 34.65
CA THR A 32 -2.66 2.08 33.59
C THR A 32 -3.93 2.83 33.94
N ARG A 33 -4.93 2.13 34.49
CA ARG A 33 -6.21 2.76 34.86
C ARG A 33 -6.10 3.65 36.09
N CYS A 34 -5.38 3.20 37.12
CA CYS A 34 -5.12 4.07 38.28
C CYS A 34 -4.34 5.33 37.91
N ARG A 35 -3.43 5.25 36.92
CA ARG A 35 -2.69 6.40 36.39
C ARG A 35 -3.61 7.38 35.66
N GLN A 36 -4.49 6.88 34.81
CA GLN A 36 -5.49 7.68 34.09
C GLN A 36 -6.48 8.36 35.04
N ASP A 37 -6.91 7.67 36.10
CA ASP A 37 -7.82 8.19 37.11
C ASP A 37 -7.11 9.04 38.20
N GLY A 38 -5.84 9.41 38.00
CA GLY A 38 -5.07 10.25 38.94
C GLY A 38 -4.81 9.62 40.32
N ARG A 39 -5.01 8.31 40.47
CA ARG A 39 -4.89 7.59 41.75
C ARG A 39 -3.47 7.12 41.99
N ARG A 40 -2.81 7.71 43.00
CA ARG A 40 -1.44 7.34 43.41
C ARG A 40 -1.40 6.04 44.25
N GLU A 41 -2.49 5.68 44.91
CA GLU A 41 -2.59 4.47 45.74
C GLU A 41 -3.06 3.26 44.92
N CYS A 42 -2.12 2.56 44.29
CA CYS A 42 -2.38 1.33 43.54
C CYS A 42 -1.78 0.12 44.28
N VAL A 43 -2.46 -0.34 45.33
CA VAL A 43 -1.96 -1.40 46.22
C VAL A 43 -2.39 -2.79 45.71
N LEU A 44 -1.41 -3.63 45.40
CA LEU A 44 -1.60 -5.07 45.18
C LEU A 44 -1.55 -5.77 46.55
N ARG A 45 -2.51 -6.66 46.83
CA ARG A 45 -2.46 -7.50 48.04
C ARG A 45 -1.64 -8.75 47.74
N ASP A 46 -0.57 -8.98 48.48
CA ASP A 46 0.19 -10.21 48.42
C ASP A 46 -0.59 -11.39 49.03
N LYS A 47 -0.40 -12.57 48.45
CA LYS A 47 -0.77 -13.85 49.08
C LYS A 47 0.43 -14.29 49.92
N ASN A 48 0.23 -14.56 51.22
CA ASN A 48 1.26 -15.10 52.12
C ASN A 48 2.02 -16.29 51.49
N PRO A 49 3.36 -16.39 51.67
CA PRO A 49 4.16 -17.44 51.04
C PRO A 49 4.04 -18.76 51.81
N LYS A 50 3.79 -19.86 51.09
CA LYS A 50 4.08 -21.22 51.58
C LYS A 50 5.43 -21.69 51.00
N LYS A 51 6.24 -22.25 51.88
CA LYS A 51 7.67 -22.61 51.80
C LYS A 51 8.05 -23.51 50.60
N SER A 52 9.21 -23.23 50.01
CA SER A 52 10.00 -24.15 49.16
C SER A 52 10.66 -25.25 49.99
N PRO A 53 11.25 -26.27 49.32
CA PRO A 53 12.63 -26.58 49.63
C PRO A 53 13.53 -26.71 48.39
N MET A 54 14.78 -26.30 48.56
CA MET A 54 15.92 -26.40 47.64
C MET A 54 16.80 -27.63 47.96
N LEU A 55 17.64 -28.03 46.99
CA LEU A 55 19.09 -28.38 47.09
C LEU A 55 19.49 -29.03 45.73
N ALA A 56 20.37 -28.49 44.87
CA ALA A 56 21.81 -28.20 44.94
C ALA A 56 22.70 -29.29 44.26
N ASN A 57 23.19 -29.00 43.04
CA ASN A 57 24.55 -29.16 42.42
C ASN A 57 25.38 -30.48 42.56
N PRO A 58 26.52 -30.70 41.85
CA PRO A 58 27.13 -30.11 40.62
C PRO A 58 27.77 -31.15 39.61
N VAL A 59 28.46 -30.61 38.58
CA VAL A 59 29.20 -31.20 37.42
C VAL A 59 30.47 -32.04 37.78
N PRO A 60 30.93 -32.96 36.88
CA PRO A 60 32.33 -32.88 36.35
C PRO A 60 32.52 -33.25 34.84
N ARG A 61 33.61 -32.75 34.23
CA ARG A 61 34.29 -33.20 32.96
C ARG A 61 35.69 -33.78 33.36
N PRO A 62 36.62 -34.25 32.47
CA PRO A 62 36.60 -34.64 31.04
C PRO A 62 37.33 -36.00 30.73
N HIS A 63 37.32 -36.46 29.45
CA HIS A 63 38.52 -36.83 28.63
C HIS A 63 38.35 -38.03 27.63
N GLN A 64 39.07 -37.88 26.50
CA GLN A 64 39.68 -38.84 25.55
C GLN A 64 38.93 -39.27 24.26
N SER A 65 39.50 -38.81 23.14
CA SER A 65 39.42 -39.26 21.73
C SER A 65 40.15 -40.64 21.54
N PRO A 66 40.37 -41.26 20.34
CA PRO A 66 40.33 -40.74 18.96
C PRO A 66 39.87 -41.69 17.81
N GLY A 67 39.84 -41.16 16.59
CA GLY A 67 39.98 -41.89 15.31
C GLY A 67 38.68 -42.02 14.51
N SER A 68 38.62 -41.89 13.18
CA SER A 68 39.64 -41.73 12.14
C SER A 68 38.90 -41.66 10.79
N ASN A 69 39.36 -40.77 9.88
CA ASN A 69 39.29 -40.86 8.40
C ASN A 69 37.89 -40.73 7.72
N ASN A 70 37.67 -39.99 6.63
CA ASN A 70 38.55 -39.54 5.55
C ASN A 70 38.10 -38.22 4.91
N VAL A 71 39.11 -37.46 4.52
CA VAL A 71 39.14 -36.38 3.51
C VAL A 71 38.77 -36.92 2.12
N THR A 72 38.18 -36.08 1.26
CA THR A 72 38.66 -35.76 -0.11
C THR A 72 37.67 -34.85 -0.85
N THR A 73 38.16 -33.64 -1.13
CA THR A 73 37.99 -32.71 -2.28
C THR A 73 36.82 -32.92 -3.26
N GLY A 74 36.20 -31.90 -3.86
CA GLY A 74 36.59 -30.51 -4.02
C GLY A 74 35.59 -29.73 -4.90
N ARG A 75 35.92 -28.45 -5.09
CA ARG A 75 35.30 -27.42 -5.94
C ARG A 75 34.68 -27.92 -7.26
N TYR A 76 33.54 -27.36 -7.66
CA TYR A 76 33.40 -26.54 -8.86
C TYR A 76 32.03 -25.82 -8.87
N SER A 77 32.04 -24.56 -9.33
CA SER A 77 30.86 -23.75 -9.68
C SER A 77 30.01 -24.44 -10.75
N ASP A 78 28.71 -24.13 -10.81
CA ASP A 78 28.14 -23.54 -12.03
C ASP A 78 26.71 -23.04 -11.85
N ASP A 79 26.45 -21.92 -12.52
CA ASP A 79 25.17 -21.30 -12.82
C ASP A 79 24.15 -22.29 -13.41
N LEU A 80 22.88 -22.20 -13.00
CA LEU A 80 21.77 -22.57 -13.89
C LEU A 80 20.38 -21.99 -13.49
N ARG A 81 19.95 -20.98 -14.25
CA ARG A 81 18.63 -20.78 -14.87
C ARG A 81 17.38 -20.62 -13.97
N GLN A 82 16.95 -19.37 -13.79
CA GLN A 82 15.53 -19.01 -13.64
C GLN A 82 14.96 -18.68 -15.02
N SER A 83 14.41 -19.69 -15.71
CA SER A 83 13.61 -19.51 -16.93
C SER A 83 12.38 -20.44 -16.91
N THR A 84 11.68 -20.50 -15.79
CA THR A 84 10.59 -21.47 -15.54
C THR A 84 9.26 -20.84 -15.12
N ASP A 85 9.16 -19.51 -15.08
CA ASP A 85 8.00 -18.83 -14.49
C ASP A 85 6.76 -18.85 -15.43
N HIS A 86 6.97 -18.81 -16.75
CA HIS A 86 5.88 -18.84 -17.74
C HIS A 86 5.23 -20.23 -17.87
N SER A 87 6.03 -21.29 -17.84
CA SER A 87 5.55 -22.66 -18.07
C SER A 87 4.61 -23.13 -16.96
N THR A 88 4.84 -22.70 -15.72
CA THR A 88 4.12 -23.21 -14.55
C THR A 88 2.73 -22.61 -14.45
N LEU A 89 2.60 -21.32 -14.75
CA LEU A 89 1.34 -20.58 -14.74
C LEU A 89 0.43 -21.01 -15.91
N VAL A 90 0.99 -21.17 -17.12
CA VAL A 90 0.29 -21.72 -18.28
C VAL A 90 -0.15 -23.17 -18.04
N SER A 91 0.68 -23.99 -17.37
CA SER A 91 0.31 -25.38 -17.04
C SER A 91 -0.83 -25.46 -16.01
N GLN A 92 -0.87 -24.54 -15.04
CA GLN A 92 -1.96 -24.46 -14.06
C GLN A 92 -3.28 -24.01 -14.70
N LEU A 93 -3.23 -23.08 -15.66
CA LEU A 93 -4.41 -22.65 -16.43
C LEU A 93 -4.96 -23.78 -17.31
N HIS A 94 -4.08 -24.54 -17.96
CA HIS A 94 -4.47 -25.70 -18.78
C HIS A 94 -5.07 -26.85 -17.96
N ALA A 95 -4.59 -27.08 -16.73
CA ALA A 95 -5.11 -28.14 -15.85
C ALA A 95 -6.59 -27.95 -15.46
N HIS A 96 -7.12 -26.73 -15.58
CA HIS A 96 -8.51 -26.39 -15.28
C HIS A 96 -9.38 -26.14 -16.54
N GLY A 97 -8.88 -26.51 -17.73
CA GLY A 97 -9.64 -26.43 -18.99
C GLY A 97 -9.72 -25.04 -19.61
N LEU A 98 -8.86 -24.11 -19.19
CA LEU A 98 -8.76 -22.76 -19.74
C LEU A 98 -7.57 -22.71 -20.72
N SER A 99 -7.86 -22.64 -22.02
CA SER A 99 -6.86 -22.42 -23.08
C SER A 99 -6.62 -20.93 -23.27
N LEU A 100 -5.37 -20.49 -23.23
CA LEU A 100 -4.96 -19.16 -23.71
C LEU A 100 -4.77 -19.14 -25.24
N ASP A 101 -4.70 -20.32 -25.87
CA ASP A 101 -4.60 -20.47 -27.33
C ASP A 101 -5.97 -20.74 -27.92
N ASP A 102 -6.72 -19.69 -28.23
CA ASP A 102 -7.82 -19.77 -29.20
C ASP A 102 -7.25 -19.48 -30.59
N ARG A 103 -6.58 -20.47 -31.19
CA ARG A 103 -6.24 -20.44 -32.63
C ARG A 103 -7.48 -20.86 -33.46
N GLY A 104 -8.54 -20.07 -33.35
CA GLY A 104 -9.53 -19.90 -34.40
C GLY A 104 -8.96 -19.05 -35.55
N PRO A 105 -9.62 -18.98 -36.72
CA PRO A 105 -9.15 -18.16 -37.83
C PRO A 105 -9.13 -16.68 -37.41
N SER A 106 -7.92 -16.15 -37.18
CA SER A 106 -7.57 -14.78 -36.77
C SER A 106 -8.75 -13.84 -36.48
N PRO A 107 -9.14 -13.68 -35.20
CA PRO A 107 -10.00 -12.56 -34.81
C PRO A 107 -9.19 -11.26 -34.76
N ALA A 108 -9.87 -10.13 -34.92
CA ALA A 108 -9.29 -8.80 -34.68
C ALA A 108 -8.52 -8.79 -33.35
N GLN A 109 -7.34 -8.15 -33.32
CA GLN A 109 -6.48 -8.03 -32.13
C GLN A 109 -7.34 -7.77 -30.89
N SER A 110 -7.29 -8.66 -29.90
CA SER A 110 -8.07 -8.48 -28.69
C SER A 110 -7.68 -7.16 -28.04
N PRO A 111 -8.64 -6.32 -27.63
CA PRO A 111 -8.36 -4.97 -27.12
C PRO A 111 -7.54 -4.98 -25.82
N ASN A 112 -7.57 -6.10 -25.10
CA ASN A 112 -6.84 -6.35 -23.88
C ASN A 112 -5.92 -7.57 -24.02
N VAL A 113 -4.79 -7.52 -23.32
CA VAL A 113 -3.70 -8.49 -23.33
C VAL A 113 -3.45 -8.94 -21.87
N PRO A 114 -3.08 -10.21 -21.60
CA PRO A 114 -2.70 -10.62 -20.24
C PRO A 114 -1.59 -9.74 -19.66
N TYR A 115 -1.67 -9.40 -18.37
CA TYR A 115 -0.68 -8.51 -17.75
C TYR A 115 0.75 -9.09 -17.79
N THR A 116 0.87 -10.42 -17.88
CA THR A 116 2.13 -11.16 -17.95
C THR A 116 2.94 -10.90 -19.22
N GLU A 117 2.32 -10.36 -20.28
CA GLU A 117 3.02 -9.93 -21.50
C GLU A 117 3.88 -8.68 -21.26
N TYR A 118 3.64 -7.96 -20.16
CA TYR A 118 4.40 -6.78 -19.78
C TYR A 118 5.43 -7.15 -18.69
N ALA A 119 6.69 -7.31 -19.08
CA ALA A 119 7.76 -7.70 -18.16
C ALA A 119 8.03 -6.65 -17.06
N PHE A 120 7.68 -5.38 -17.30
CA PHE A 120 7.73 -4.30 -16.32
C PHE A 120 6.64 -4.39 -15.23
N VAL A 121 5.65 -5.29 -15.35
CA VAL A 121 4.54 -5.44 -14.39
C VAL A 121 4.72 -6.67 -13.52
N GLU A 122 4.35 -6.57 -12.24
CA GLU A 122 4.30 -7.71 -11.31
C GLU A 122 3.00 -7.78 -10.51
N SER A 123 2.66 -8.98 -10.05
CA SER A 123 1.60 -9.21 -9.06
C SER A 123 2.13 -10.17 -8.00
N GLN A 124 2.44 -9.65 -6.81
CA GLN A 124 3.25 -10.36 -5.81
C GLN A 124 2.54 -11.60 -5.24
N GLN A 125 1.24 -11.48 -4.95
CA GLN A 125 0.47 -12.55 -4.29
C GLN A 125 -0.37 -13.38 -5.24
N LEU A 126 -0.37 -13.13 -6.55
CA LEU A 126 -1.28 -13.86 -7.45
C LEU A 126 -1.09 -15.39 -7.36
N MET A 127 0.15 -15.85 -7.19
CA MET A 127 0.47 -17.28 -7.08
C MET A 127 0.14 -17.90 -5.72
N SER A 128 -0.09 -17.08 -4.68
CA SER A 128 -0.47 -17.54 -3.34
C SER A 128 -1.99 -17.54 -3.11
N LEU A 129 -2.75 -16.94 -4.03
CA LEU A 129 -4.21 -16.89 -3.95
C LEU A 129 -4.85 -18.27 -4.19
N PRO A 130 -6.01 -18.52 -3.55
CA PRO A 130 -6.86 -19.66 -3.91
C PRO A 130 -7.22 -19.68 -5.39
N SER A 131 -7.39 -20.88 -5.95
CA SER A 131 -7.76 -21.03 -7.36
C SER A 131 -9.09 -20.38 -7.71
N GLU A 132 -10.05 -20.34 -6.77
CA GLU A 132 -11.34 -19.66 -6.98
C GLU A 132 -11.16 -18.15 -7.18
N ASP A 133 -10.25 -17.54 -6.42
CA ASP A 133 -9.97 -16.09 -6.48
C ASP A 133 -9.26 -15.73 -7.80
N VAL A 134 -8.32 -16.58 -8.26
CA VAL A 134 -7.66 -16.41 -9.56
C VAL A 134 -8.65 -16.57 -10.73
N ALA A 135 -9.56 -17.55 -10.65
CA ALA A 135 -10.61 -17.73 -11.64
C ALA A 135 -11.58 -16.54 -11.67
N LEU A 136 -11.93 -15.99 -10.50
CA LEU A 136 -12.75 -14.80 -10.39
C LEU A 136 -12.06 -13.58 -11.03
N LEU A 137 -10.79 -13.32 -10.69
CA LEU A 137 -9.99 -12.23 -11.27
C LEU A 137 -9.91 -12.34 -12.80
N THR A 138 -9.73 -13.56 -13.31
CA THR A 138 -9.71 -13.83 -14.75
C THR A 138 -11.07 -13.53 -15.39
N SER A 139 -12.16 -14.04 -14.80
CA SER A 139 -13.53 -13.82 -15.31
C SER A 139 -13.94 -12.34 -15.32
N LYS A 140 -13.37 -11.53 -14.42
CA LYS A 140 -13.60 -10.09 -14.30
C LYS A 140 -12.59 -9.24 -15.08
N SER A 141 -11.77 -9.86 -15.93
CA SER A 141 -10.72 -9.18 -16.72
C SER A 141 -9.72 -8.37 -15.88
N CYS A 142 -9.55 -8.72 -14.59
CA CYS A 142 -8.63 -8.03 -13.69
C CYS A 142 -7.17 -8.31 -14.04
N LEU A 143 -6.89 -9.47 -14.63
CA LEU A 143 -5.54 -9.91 -15.04
C LEU A 143 -5.20 -9.54 -16.50
N SER A 144 -6.01 -8.70 -17.13
CA SER A 144 -5.71 -8.16 -18.45
C SER A 144 -5.29 -6.69 -18.31
N LEU A 145 -4.59 -6.15 -19.29
CA LEU A 145 -4.25 -4.74 -19.45
C LEU A 145 -4.52 -4.32 -20.90
N PRO A 146 -4.72 -3.04 -21.20
CA PRO A 146 -4.81 -2.56 -22.58
C PRO A 146 -3.55 -2.85 -23.38
N THR A 147 -3.59 -2.69 -24.71
CA THR A 147 -2.38 -2.73 -25.56
C THR A 147 -1.38 -1.61 -25.20
N SER A 148 -0.08 -1.80 -25.52
CA SER A 148 0.98 -0.83 -25.18
C SER A 148 0.63 0.59 -25.58
N ASN A 149 0.20 0.82 -26.83
CA ASN A 149 -0.17 2.16 -27.31
C ASN A 149 -1.28 2.82 -26.49
N ALA A 150 -2.23 2.03 -25.98
CA ALA A 150 -3.28 2.56 -25.12
C ALA A 150 -2.70 2.88 -23.73
N ILE A 151 -1.90 1.98 -23.15
CA ILE A 151 -1.22 2.23 -21.86
C ILE A 151 -0.34 3.49 -21.95
N ASP A 152 0.37 3.70 -23.06
CA ASP A 152 1.20 4.88 -23.32
C ASP A 152 0.38 6.17 -23.14
N GLU A 153 -0.83 6.22 -23.72
CA GLU A 153 -1.74 7.37 -23.57
C GLU A 153 -2.22 7.55 -22.13
N PHE A 154 -2.67 6.48 -21.45
CA PHE A 154 -3.06 6.57 -20.04
C PHE A 154 -1.92 7.06 -19.14
N VAL A 155 -0.71 6.54 -19.33
CA VAL A 155 0.48 6.93 -18.56
C VAL A 155 0.84 8.38 -18.84
N HIS A 156 0.84 8.79 -20.11
CA HIS A 156 1.09 10.17 -20.49
C HIS A 156 0.06 11.12 -19.85
N GLU A 157 -1.23 10.79 -19.92
CA GLU A 157 -2.29 11.62 -19.33
C GLU A 157 -2.26 11.61 -17.79
N TYR A 158 -1.79 10.53 -17.14
CA TYR A 158 -1.54 10.53 -15.70
C TYR A 158 -0.46 11.54 -15.32
N PHE A 159 0.73 11.46 -15.93
CA PHE A 159 1.84 12.35 -15.59
C PHE A 159 1.56 13.80 -15.97
N LYS A 160 0.76 14.01 -17.01
CA LYS A 160 0.37 15.34 -17.47
C LYS A 160 -0.69 15.99 -16.56
N ASN A 161 -1.77 15.28 -16.22
CA ASN A 161 -2.95 15.91 -15.61
C ASN A 161 -3.17 15.57 -14.13
N ILE A 162 -2.71 14.41 -13.66
CA ILE A 162 -2.95 13.95 -12.28
C ILE A 162 -1.72 14.15 -11.41
N HIS A 163 -0.55 13.73 -11.89
CA HIS A 163 0.70 13.77 -11.15
C HIS A 163 1.08 15.17 -10.60
N PRO A 164 0.82 16.31 -11.30
CA PRO A 164 1.15 17.64 -10.77
C PRO A 164 0.46 17.99 -9.44
N SER A 165 -0.71 17.39 -9.14
CA SER A 165 -1.43 17.58 -7.88
C SER A 165 -1.36 16.36 -6.95
N VAL A 166 -1.09 15.17 -7.50
CA VAL A 166 -1.05 13.89 -6.78
C VAL A 166 0.19 13.08 -7.17
N PRO A 167 1.41 13.51 -6.79
CA PRO A 167 2.66 12.89 -7.22
C PRO A 167 3.03 11.63 -6.41
N VAL A 168 2.12 10.66 -6.33
CA VAL A 168 2.34 9.41 -5.57
C VAL A 168 3.36 8.47 -6.19
N LEU A 169 3.66 8.62 -7.49
CA LEU A 169 4.66 7.86 -8.23
C LEU A 169 5.84 8.77 -8.57
N ASP A 170 7.07 8.22 -8.56
CA ASP A 170 8.22 8.93 -9.13
C ASP A 170 8.22 8.80 -10.66
N GLU A 171 8.12 9.93 -11.37
CA GLU A 171 8.01 9.90 -12.83
C GLU A 171 9.28 9.34 -13.50
N ALA A 172 10.47 9.73 -13.03
CA ALA A 172 11.73 9.29 -13.64
C ALA A 172 11.92 7.79 -13.47
N GLU A 173 11.68 7.28 -12.26
CA GLU A 173 11.73 5.86 -11.98
C GLU A 173 10.67 5.07 -12.76
N PHE A 174 9.43 5.59 -12.83
CA PHE A 174 8.37 4.93 -13.58
C PHE A 174 8.76 4.74 -15.05
N TRP A 175 9.21 5.80 -15.73
CA TRP A 175 9.60 5.71 -17.15
C TRP A 175 10.78 4.78 -17.37
N ARG A 176 11.76 4.78 -16.46
CA ARG A 176 12.89 3.85 -16.50
C ARG A 176 12.43 2.40 -16.43
N ILE A 177 11.50 2.07 -15.54
CA ILE A 177 10.95 0.71 -15.41
C ILE A 177 10.11 0.36 -16.65
N TYR A 178 9.19 1.26 -17.02
CA TYR A 178 8.23 1.08 -18.12
C TYR A 178 8.93 0.83 -19.47
N GLN A 179 9.99 1.58 -19.78
CA GLN A 179 10.67 1.49 -21.08
C GLN A 179 11.71 0.39 -21.16
N ASN A 180 12.40 0.10 -20.06
CA ASN A 180 13.37 -0.99 -20.07
C ASN A 180 12.68 -2.32 -20.32
N ASN A 181 11.44 -2.48 -19.83
CA ASN A 181 10.62 -3.69 -19.97
C ASN A 181 11.43 -4.98 -19.73
N GLN A 182 12.26 -4.95 -18.69
CA GLN A 182 13.15 -6.06 -18.33
C GLN A 182 12.44 -7.01 -17.37
N SER A 183 12.64 -8.31 -17.55
CA SER A 183 12.12 -9.33 -16.64
C SER A 183 12.77 -9.29 -15.26
N THR A 184 13.99 -8.78 -15.17
CA THR A 184 14.80 -8.63 -13.96
C THR A 184 14.87 -7.17 -13.53
N GLY A 185 14.76 -6.92 -12.23
CA GLY A 185 14.86 -5.56 -11.66
C GLY A 185 13.55 -5.07 -11.05
N PRO A 186 13.45 -3.77 -10.76
CA PRO A 186 12.24 -3.18 -10.20
C PRO A 186 11.09 -3.22 -11.21
N LYS A 187 9.89 -3.50 -10.71
CA LYS A 187 8.65 -3.63 -11.50
C LYS A 187 7.56 -2.76 -10.92
N ILE A 188 6.60 -2.40 -11.76
CA ILE A 188 5.39 -1.68 -11.38
C ILE A 188 4.36 -2.71 -10.92
N SER A 189 3.77 -2.48 -9.74
CA SER A 189 2.68 -3.34 -9.26
C SER A 189 1.46 -3.25 -10.19
N HIS A 190 0.92 -4.40 -10.55
CA HIS A 190 -0.29 -4.52 -11.37
C HIS A 190 -1.48 -3.76 -10.76
N PHE A 191 -1.59 -3.75 -9.43
CA PHE A 191 -2.62 -2.99 -8.72
C PHE A 191 -2.46 -1.47 -8.93
N VAL A 192 -1.23 -0.96 -8.81
CA VAL A 192 -0.93 0.46 -9.03
C VAL A 192 -1.16 0.84 -10.49
N LEU A 193 -0.75 -0.01 -11.44
CA LEU A 193 -0.97 0.25 -12.86
C LEU A 193 -2.47 0.32 -13.19
N GLN A 194 -3.28 -0.65 -12.73
CA GLN A 194 -4.75 -0.60 -12.92
C GLN A 194 -5.37 0.65 -12.29
N SER A 195 -4.89 1.03 -11.10
CA SER A 195 -5.34 2.25 -10.42
C SER A 195 -4.94 3.52 -11.18
N LEU A 196 -3.77 3.53 -11.82
CA LEU A 196 -3.31 4.61 -12.70
C LEU A 196 -4.20 4.73 -13.95
N LEU A 197 -4.55 3.61 -14.59
CA LEU A 197 -5.47 3.60 -15.74
C LEU A 197 -6.82 4.21 -15.36
N LEU A 198 -7.35 3.86 -14.19
CA LEU A 198 -8.57 4.47 -13.64
C LEU A 198 -8.40 5.98 -13.44
N ALA A 199 -7.35 6.42 -12.75
CA ALA A 199 -7.16 7.83 -12.40
C ALA A 199 -6.99 8.74 -13.63
N SER A 200 -6.33 8.24 -14.68
CA SER A 200 -6.10 9.00 -15.93
C SER A 200 -7.22 8.88 -16.95
N CYS A 201 -8.14 7.92 -16.80
CA CYS A 201 -9.23 7.66 -17.73
C CYS A 201 -10.03 8.89 -18.18
N PRO A 202 -10.34 9.90 -17.34
CA PRO A 202 -11.09 11.08 -17.78
C PRO A 202 -10.40 11.94 -18.85
N PHE A 203 -9.09 11.79 -19.01
CA PHE A 203 -8.26 12.58 -19.92
C PHE A 203 -7.88 11.84 -21.20
N VAL A 204 -8.13 10.53 -21.26
CA VAL A 204 -7.83 9.69 -22.41
C VAL A 204 -8.88 9.87 -23.50
N SER A 205 -8.45 9.86 -24.76
CA SER A 205 -9.32 10.03 -25.91
C SER A 205 -10.39 8.93 -26.01
N LEU A 206 -11.60 9.31 -26.46
CA LEU A 206 -12.69 8.37 -26.68
C LEU A 206 -12.33 7.28 -27.71
N GLU A 207 -11.45 7.60 -28.66
CA GLU A 207 -10.95 6.62 -29.63
C GLU A 207 -10.15 5.51 -28.92
N THR A 208 -9.21 5.87 -28.06
CA THR A 208 -8.42 4.91 -27.29
C THR A 208 -9.27 4.12 -26.31
N LEU A 209 -10.24 4.75 -25.64
CA LEU A 209 -11.19 4.04 -24.77
C LEU A 209 -11.98 2.98 -25.53
N ARG A 210 -12.49 3.31 -26.73
CA ARG A 210 -13.20 2.36 -27.60
C ARG A 210 -12.29 1.23 -28.09
N ARG A 211 -11.03 1.53 -28.41
CA ARG A 211 -10.01 0.51 -28.74
C ARG A 211 -9.70 -0.42 -27.59
N CYS A 212 -9.89 0.00 -26.34
CA CYS A 212 -9.78 -0.84 -25.15
C CYS A 212 -11.04 -1.67 -24.86
N GLY A 213 -12.10 -1.48 -25.65
CA GLY A 213 -13.38 -2.18 -25.49
C GLY A 213 -14.36 -1.49 -24.54
N PHE A 214 -14.19 -0.20 -24.26
CA PHE A 214 -15.13 0.58 -23.46
C PHE A 214 -16.10 1.37 -24.35
N ASP A 215 -17.34 1.50 -23.92
CA ASP A 215 -18.37 2.23 -24.69
C ASP A 215 -18.14 3.74 -24.66
N ASP A 216 -17.88 4.25 -23.45
CA ASP A 216 -17.60 5.64 -23.14
C ASP A 216 -16.72 5.78 -21.90
N MET A 217 -16.42 7.02 -21.51
CA MET A 217 -15.60 7.34 -20.34
C MET A 217 -16.20 6.81 -19.02
N ARG A 218 -17.54 6.84 -18.86
CA ARG A 218 -18.20 6.40 -17.63
C ARG A 218 -18.13 4.89 -17.49
N ASP A 219 -18.35 4.18 -18.60
CA ASP A 219 -18.16 2.73 -18.68
C ASP A 219 -16.71 2.34 -18.38
N ALA A 220 -15.75 3.00 -19.03
CA ALA A 220 -14.31 2.79 -18.77
C ALA A 220 -13.96 3.00 -17.29
N GLN A 221 -14.39 4.12 -16.71
CA GLN A 221 -14.12 4.44 -15.30
C GLN A 221 -14.70 3.38 -14.36
N LYS A 222 -15.95 2.93 -14.60
CA LYS A 222 -16.60 1.89 -13.78
C LYS A 222 -15.89 0.54 -13.90
N GLN A 223 -15.54 0.12 -15.11
CA GLN A 223 -14.85 -1.16 -15.34
C GLN A 223 -13.44 -1.17 -14.76
N LEU A 224 -12.65 -0.11 -14.99
CA LEU A 224 -11.30 0.04 -14.45
C LEU A 224 -11.31 0.10 -12.91
N TYR A 225 -12.26 0.84 -12.33
CA TYR A 225 -12.48 0.85 -10.88
C TYR A 225 -12.75 -0.54 -10.32
N ASN A 226 -13.70 -1.28 -10.92
CA ASN A 226 -14.05 -2.62 -10.45
C ASN A 226 -12.86 -3.59 -10.51
N ARG A 227 -12.03 -3.48 -11.56
CA ARG A 227 -10.83 -4.31 -11.73
C ARG A 227 -9.80 -4.02 -10.64
N ALA A 228 -9.46 -2.75 -10.43
CA ALA A 228 -8.50 -2.33 -9.42
C ALA A 228 -9.01 -2.59 -7.98
N ASN A 229 -10.28 -2.32 -7.69
CA ASN A 229 -10.88 -2.61 -6.40
C ASN A 229 -10.83 -4.11 -6.08
N LEU A 230 -11.13 -4.99 -7.04
CA LEU A 230 -11.09 -6.43 -6.80
C LEU A 230 -9.67 -6.96 -6.53
N LEU A 231 -8.66 -6.41 -7.21
CA LEU A 231 -7.25 -6.71 -6.92
C LEU A 231 -6.88 -6.35 -5.46
N TYR A 232 -7.35 -5.18 -5.00
CA TYR A 232 -7.17 -4.75 -3.61
C TYR A 232 -7.92 -5.65 -2.61
N GLU A 233 -9.20 -5.95 -2.87
CA GLU A 233 -10.04 -6.79 -1.99
C GLU A 233 -9.48 -8.20 -1.80
N LEU A 234 -8.94 -8.79 -2.88
CA LEU A 234 -8.30 -10.10 -2.86
C LEU A 234 -6.83 -10.05 -2.41
N ARG A 235 -6.32 -8.88 -2.00
CA ARG A 235 -4.96 -8.71 -1.46
C ARG A 235 -3.86 -9.22 -2.39
N THR A 236 -3.94 -8.87 -3.68
CA THR A 236 -2.87 -9.23 -4.66
C THR A 236 -1.53 -8.54 -4.38
N GLU A 237 -1.51 -7.54 -3.49
CA GLU A 237 -0.36 -6.77 -3.07
C GLU A 237 -0.25 -6.72 -1.53
N GLU A 238 0.94 -6.97 -0.99
CA GLU A 238 1.19 -6.93 0.46
C GLU A 238 1.88 -5.64 0.91
N ARG A 239 2.64 -4.99 0.01
CA ARG A 239 3.41 -3.79 0.35
C ARG A 239 2.47 -2.64 0.71
N PRO A 240 2.53 -2.09 1.94
CA PRO A 240 1.71 -0.96 2.33
C PRO A 240 1.94 0.26 1.45
N HIS A 241 3.18 0.54 1.01
CA HIS A 241 3.44 1.69 0.14
C HIS A 241 2.67 1.62 -1.17
N VAL A 242 2.75 0.48 -1.84
CA VAL A 242 2.06 0.23 -3.11
C VAL A 242 0.54 0.23 -2.93
N ASN A 243 0.05 -0.35 -1.84
CA ASN A 243 -1.36 -0.29 -1.47
C ASN A 243 -1.84 1.14 -1.21
N ALA A 244 -1.02 1.98 -0.56
CA ALA A 244 -1.32 3.39 -0.34
C ALA A 244 -1.35 4.18 -1.66
N GLN A 245 -0.37 3.97 -2.55
CA GLN A 245 -0.34 4.60 -3.88
C GLN A 245 -1.61 4.27 -4.67
N GLY A 246 -1.95 2.99 -4.80
CA GLY A 246 -3.14 2.57 -5.51
C GLY A 246 -4.43 3.07 -4.85
N ALA A 247 -4.50 3.15 -3.52
CA ALA A 247 -5.64 3.73 -2.82
C ALA A 247 -5.82 5.23 -3.12
N VAL A 248 -4.74 6.03 -3.13
CA VAL A 248 -4.84 7.45 -3.53
C VAL A 248 -5.31 7.59 -4.98
N LEU A 249 -4.82 6.74 -5.89
CA LEU A 249 -5.26 6.74 -7.28
C LEU A 249 -6.74 6.36 -7.41
N LEU A 250 -7.21 5.33 -6.68
CA LEU A 250 -8.61 4.93 -6.65
C LEU A 250 -9.55 5.96 -6.03
N ALA A 251 -9.03 6.88 -5.22
CA ALA A 251 -9.80 8.02 -4.73
C ALA A 251 -10.21 9.01 -5.84
N HIS A 252 -9.73 8.84 -7.07
CA HIS A 252 -10.21 9.57 -8.26
C HIS A 252 -11.50 8.99 -8.84
N TYR A 253 -11.95 7.83 -8.36
CA TYR A 253 -13.26 7.31 -8.71
C TYR A 253 -14.37 8.13 -8.05
N THR A 254 -15.18 8.78 -8.88
CA THR A 254 -16.37 9.52 -8.47
C THR A 254 -17.60 8.92 -9.13
N SER A 255 -18.57 8.47 -8.33
CA SER A 255 -19.82 7.93 -8.85
C SER A 255 -21.01 8.51 -8.10
N ALA A 256 -22.08 8.84 -8.84
CA ALA A 256 -23.34 9.23 -8.23
C ALA A 256 -24.01 8.08 -7.45
N GLU A 257 -23.70 6.82 -7.82
CA GLU A 257 -24.22 5.62 -7.15
C GLU A 257 -23.50 5.36 -5.82
N ASP A 258 -22.23 5.77 -5.72
CA ASP A 258 -21.42 5.67 -4.50
C ASP A 258 -20.58 6.94 -4.28
N PRO A 259 -21.20 8.02 -3.75
CA PRO A 259 -20.51 9.28 -3.52
C PRO A 259 -19.39 9.20 -2.48
N GLN A 260 -19.37 8.16 -1.64
CA GLN A 260 -18.40 8.03 -0.55
C GLN A 260 -17.16 7.20 -0.93
N ALA A 261 -17.17 6.56 -2.11
CA ALA A 261 -16.08 5.71 -2.59
C ALA A 261 -14.71 6.41 -2.48
N GLY A 262 -14.61 7.63 -2.99
CA GLY A 262 -13.36 8.41 -2.96
C GLY A 262 -12.83 8.63 -1.55
N SER A 263 -13.70 9.06 -0.63
CA SER A 263 -13.32 9.32 0.76
C SER A 263 -12.94 8.03 1.52
N LEU A 264 -13.56 6.89 1.21
CA LEU A 264 -13.16 5.60 1.76
C LEU A 264 -11.77 5.18 1.29
N TRP A 265 -11.41 5.44 0.03
CA TRP A 265 -10.07 5.19 -0.49
C TRP A 265 -9.01 6.07 0.14
N VAL A 266 -9.31 7.35 0.40
CA VAL A 266 -8.44 8.22 1.20
C VAL A 266 -8.20 7.63 2.59
N THR A 267 -9.24 7.14 3.28
CA THR A 267 -9.08 6.48 4.59
C THR A 267 -8.16 5.25 4.50
N ARG A 268 -8.33 4.40 3.48
CA ARG A 268 -7.44 3.25 3.25
C ARG A 268 -6.00 3.68 2.98
N ALA A 269 -5.79 4.75 2.22
CA ALA A 269 -4.47 5.30 1.96
C ALA A 269 -3.79 5.78 3.25
N ILE A 270 -4.53 6.47 4.13
CA ILE A 270 -4.05 6.88 5.46
C ILE A 270 -3.66 5.66 6.31
N GLU A 271 -4.50 4.63 6.33
CA GLU A 271 -4.21 3.39 7.08
C GLU A 271 -2.90 2.74 6.63
N HIS A 272 -2.67 2.63 5.32
CA HIS A 272 -1.42 2.08 4.78
C HIS A 272 -0.23 3.01 5.05
N ALA A 273 -0.38 4.32 4.89
CA ALA A 273 0.67 5.29 5.20
C ALA A 273 1.10 5.22 6.67
N MET A 274 0.15 5.08 7.60
CA MET A 274 0.44 4.87 9.03
C MET A 274 1.23 3.58 9.30
N LEU A 275 1.03 2.52 8.53
CA LEU A 275 1.83 1.29 8.66
C LEU A 275 3.30 1.52 8.27
N ILE A 276 3.54 2.28 7.19
CA ILE A 276 4.88 2.63 6.69
C ILE A 276 5.67 3.45 7.72
N ASP A 277 4.98 4.23 8.55
CA ASP A 277 5.57 5.19 9.50
C ASP A 277 5.49 4.75 10.97
N SER A 278 5.00 3.54 11.21
CA SER A 278 5.01 2.94 12.54
C SER A 278 6.46 2.85 13.09
N HIS A 279 6.65 3.09 14.39
CA HIS A 279 7.95 2.93 15.06
C HIS A 279 7.87 1.94 16.24
N PRO A 280 8.70 0.87 16.26
CA PRO A 280 9.57 0.41 15.17
C PRO A 280 8.72 0.02 13.95
N SER A 281 9.29 0.14 12.74
CA SER A 281 8.54 -0.17 11.53
C SER A 281 7.98 -1.58 11.61
N LEU A 282 6.66 -1.68 11.50
CA LEU A 282 5.94 -2.95 11.51
C LEU A 282 6.18 -3.73 10.22
N VAL A 283 6.76 -3.08 9.20
CA VAL A 283 6.95 -3.60 7.86
C VAL A 283 8.41 -3.42 7.47
N GLY A 284 9.05 -4.45 6.91
CA GLY A 284 10.45 -4.40 6.47
C GLY A 284 10.68 -3.59 5.19
N GLU A 285 9.81 -2.63 4.88
CA GLU A 285 9.83 -1.88 3.63
C GLU A 285 10.69 -0.61 3.77
N ASN A 286 11.72 -0.49 2.93
CA ASN A 286 12.62 0.66 2.92
C ASN A 286 12.17 1.67 1.86
N VAL A 287 11.16 2.47 2.19
CA VAL A 287 10.64 3.53 1.31
C VAL A 287 11.44 4.82 1.49
N ALA A 288 11.85 5.44 0.39
CA ALA A 288 12.55 6.72 0.40
C ALA A 288 11.71 7.81 1.10
N ILE A 289 12.38 8.68 1.86
CA ILE A 289 11.75 9.78 2.59
C ILE A 289 10.97 10.71 1.64
N SER A 290 11.52 10.99 0.45
CA SER A 290 10.86 11.80 -0.58
C SER A 290 9.52 11.21 -0.99
N LEU A 291 9.47 9.91 -1.29
CA LEU A 291 8.22 9.22 -1.66
C LEU A 291 7.19 9.20 -0.53
N LYS A 292 7.63 9.06 0.72
CA LYS A 292 6.73 9.16 1.88
C LYS A 292 6.10 10.55 1.99
N LYS A 293 6.90 11.62 1.83
CA LYS A 293 6.40 12.99 1.80
C LYS A 293 5.39 13.19 0.66
N ARG A 294 5.77 12.80 -0.57
CA ARG A 294 4.89 12.91 -1.74
C ARG A 294 3.57 12.18 -1.53
N LEU A 295 3.60 10.98 -0.94
CA LEU A 295 2.42 10.20 -0.60
C LEU A 295 1.51 10.94 0.40
N TRP A 296 2.05 11.43 1.52
CA TRP A 296 1.27 12.15 2.52
C TRP A 296 0.64 13.44 1.97
N TRP A 297 1.39 14.23 1.21
CA TRP A 297 0.86 15.44 0.59
C TRP A 297 -0.21 15.11 -0.48
N SER A 298 -0.03 14.05 -1.24
CA SER A 298 -1.04 13.56 -2.17
C SER A 298 -2.33 13.13 -1.47
N ILE A 299 -2.23 12.45 -0.32
CA ILE A 299 -3.37 12.07 0.52
C ILE A 299 -4.12 13.32 1.00
N LEU A 300 -3.40 14.31 1.55
CA LEU A 300 -4.00 15.53 2.08
C LEU A 300 -4.72 16.33 0.99
N LEU A 301 -4.04 16.58 -0.14
CA LEU A 301 -4.63 17.33 -1.26
C LEU A 301 -5.85 16.60 -1.84
N ARG A 302 -5.80 15.26 -1.92
CA ARG A 302 -6.94 14.49 -2.41
C ARG A 302 -8.11 14.52 -1.44
N ASP A 303 -7.88 14.36 -0.13
CA ASP A 303 -8.94 14.48 0.89
C ASP A 303 -9.63 15.84 0.80
N GLN A 304 -8.84 16.91 0.69
CA GLN A 304 -9.35 18.27 0.57
C GLN A 304 -10.17 18.48 -0.71
N SER A 305 -9.68 18.01 -1.86
CA SER A 305 -10.42 18.13 -3.13
C SER A 305 -11.81 17.47 -3.04
N LEU A 306 -11.89 16.28 -2.44
CA LEU A 306 -13.15 15.58 -2.24
C LEU A 306 -14.08 16.30 -1.27
N CYS A 307 -13.53 16.97 -0.25
CA CYS A 307 -14.31 17.74 0.71
C CYS A 307 -14.97 18.96 0.07
N ILE A 308 -14.23 19.68 -0.79
CA ILE A 308 -14.75 20.82 -1.55
C ILE A 308 -15.84 20.34 -2.52
N ASP A 309 -15.58 19.27 -3.27
CA ASP A 309 -16.49 18.74 -4.29
C ASP A 309 -17.80 18.21 -3.69
N LEU A 310 -17.71 17.51 -2.55
CA LEU A 310 -18.86 16.84 -1.92
C LEU A 310 -19.49 17.65 -0.76
N ARG A 311 -18.96 18.85 -0.47
CA ARG A 311 -19.34 19.67 0.70
C ARG A 311 -19.29 18.88 2.01
N HIS A 312 -18.25 18.06 2.14
CA HIS A 312 -18.01 17.23 3.31
C HIS A 312 -16.81 17.75 4.10
N ARG A 313 -16.67 17.33 5.36
CA ARG A 313 -15.54 17.73 6.21
C ARG A 313 -14.29 16.90 5.89
N PRO A 314 -13.09 17.50 5.96
CA PRO A 314 -11.82 16.77 5.87
C PRO A 314 -11.75 15.63 6.86
N ARG A 315 -11.25 14.47 6.40
CA ARG A 315 -10.98 13.31 7.26
C ARG A 315 -9.62 13.44 7.91
N VAL A 316 -8.67 14.11 7.25
CA VAL A 316 -7.41 14.53 7.84
C VAL A 316 -7.69 15.69 8.80
N THR A 317 -7.98 15.34 10.06
CA THR A 317 -8.46 16.25 11.10
C THR A 317 -7.34 16.86 11.96
N SER A 318 -6.09 16.46 11.72
CA SER A 318 -4.92 17.01 12.41
C SER A 318 -3.65 16.64 11.67
N ILE A 319 -3.00 17.64 11.08
CA ILE A 319 -1.61 17.55 10.59
C ILE A 319 -0.64 17.20 11.74
N GLY A 320 -1.06 17.37 13.00
CA GLY A 320 -0.25 17.14 14.19
C GLY A 320 -0.06 15.69 14.64
N PHE A 321 -0.55 14.68 13.92
CA PHE A 321 -0.47 13.29 14.42
C PHE A 321 0.73 12.45 13.96
N HIS A 322 1.44 12.80 12.87
CA HIS A 322 2.55 11.96 12.40
C HIS A 322 3.64 12.77 11.71
N GLY A 323 4.77 13.00 12.41
CA GLY A 323 6.17 12.99 11.93
C GLY A 323 6.62 13.68 10.63
N TRP A 324 5.73 14.28 9.84
CA TRP A 324 5.97 14.75 8.48
C TRP A 324 5.56 16.22 8.39
N SER A 325 6.19 17.03 9.25
CA SER A 325 6.09 18.49 9.27
C SER A 325 6.86 19.17 8.14
N ASP A 326 7.58 18.40 7.34
CA ASP A 326 8.50 18.92 6.35
C ASP A 326 7.78 19.10 5.01
N TRP A 327 7.74 20.34 4.56
CA TRP A 327 7.22 20.73 3.26
C TRP A 327 7.89 19.94 2.12
N LEU A 328 7.14 19.76 1.03
CA LEU A 328 7.72 19.31 -0.23
C LEU A 328 8.80 20.30 -0.67
N SER A 329 9.93 19.78 -1.09
CA SER A 329 11.06 20.55 -1.57
C SER A 329 11.46 20.10 -2.98
N ILE A 330 12.27 20.91 -3.66
CA ILE A 330 12.82 20.58 -4.98
C ILE A 330 13.60 19.26 -4.95
N ASP A 331 14.31 18.99 -3.85
CA ASP A 331 15.11 17.77 -3.69
C ASP A 331 14.24 16.51 -3.69
N ASP A 332 13.00 16.61 -3.19
CA ASP A 332 12.05 15.52 -3.19
C ASP A 332 11.66 15.09 -4.62
N PHE A 333 11.94 15.91 -5.66
CA PHE A 333 11.62 15.72 -7.08
C PHE A 333 12.84 15.83 -8.01
N SER A 334 14.05 15.80 -7.47
CA SER A 334 15.28 16.16 -8.19
C SER A 334 15.53 15.40 -9.51
N GLU A 335 15.35 14.08 -9.55
CA GLU A 335 15.55 13.29 -10.77
C GLU A 335 14.49 13.60 -11.82
N GLU A 336 13.23 13.68 -11.40
CA GLU A 336 12.11 13.81 -12.32
C GLU A 336 11.94 15.23 -12.89
N LEU A 337 12.51 16.26 -12.26
CA LEU A 337 12.59 17.60 -12.84
C LEU A 337 13.37 17.61 -14.16
N HIS A 338 14.39 16.74 -14.27
CA HIS A 338 15.26 16.68 -15.45
C HIS A 338 14.85 15.56 -16.44
N GLN A 339 14.17 14.53 -15.94
CA GLN A 339 13.85 13.32 -16.71
C GLN A 339 12.36 13.16 -17.02
N SER A 340 11.56 14.21 -16.80
CA SER A 340 10.15 14.20 -17.21
C SER A 340 10.00 13.97 -18.71
N ARG A 341 8.95 13.24 -19.09
CA ARG A 341 8.62 13.00 -20.50
C ARG A 341 7.40 13.77 -20.96
N VAL A 342 6.69 14.41 -20.04
CA VAL A 342 5.47 15.19 -20.33
C VAL A 342 5.70 16.70 -20.29
N TYR A 343 6.70 17.17 -19.54
CA TYR A 343 6.99 18.60 -19.37
C TYR A 343 8.49 18.88 -19.51
N ASP A 344 8.83 20.07 -20.00
CA ASP A 344 10.19 20.60 -19.87
C ASP A 344 10.49 21.00 -18.41
N TYR A 345 11.78 21.20 -18.13
CA TYR A 345 12.26 21.51 -16.77
C TYR A 345 11.58 22.76 -16.18
N ASP A 346 11.43 23.84 -16.94
CA ASP A 346 10.91 25.11 -16.44
C ASP A 346 9.41 24.99 -16.13
N THR A 347 8.65 24.34 -17.01
CA THR A 347 7.24 24.02 -16.80
C THR A 347 7.07 23.15 -15.56
N LYS A 348 7.89 22.10 -15.41
CA LYS A 348 7.79 21.17 -14.29
C LYS A 348 8.15 21.81 -12.96
N LYS A 349 9.18 22.67 -12.94
CA LYS A 349 9.51 23.49 -11.78
C LYS A 349 8.35 24.42 -11.39
N GLY A 350 7.73 25.08 -12.37
CA GLY A 350 6.55 25.91 -12.12
C GLY A 350 5.37 25.15 -11.54
N LEU A 351 5.13 23.91 -12.00
CA LEU A 351 4.10 23.03 -11.44
C LEU A 351 4.42 22.60 -10.00
N LEU A 352 5.69 22.35 -9.67
CA LEU A 352 6.10 22.06 -8.30
C LEU A 352 5.91 23.27 -7.38
N ASP A 353 6.27 24.47 -7.85
CA ASP A 353 6.02 25.71 -7.10
C ASP A 353 4.51 25.91 -6.82
N GLU A 354 3.64 25.51 -7.77
CA GLU A 354 2.19 25.54 -7.58
C GLU A 354 1.70 24.47 -6.61
N LEU A 355 2.21 23.24 -6.72
CA LEU A 355 1.93 22.16 -5.78
C LEU A 355 2.28 22.56 -4.35
N GLN A 356 3.42 23.20 -4.13
CA GLN A 356 3.83 23.71 -2.81
C GLN A 356 2.82 24.73 -2.24
N LYS A 357 2.32 25.65 -3.07
CA LYS A 357 1.27 26.59 -2.65
C LYS A 357 -0.05 25.89 -2.35
N GLN A 358 -0.41 24.86 -3.12
CA GLN A 358 -1.59 24.04 -2.82
C GLN A 358 -1.45 23.33 -1.48
N CYS A 359 -0.26 22.80 -1.18
CA CYS A 359 0.06 22.24 0.13
C CYS A 359 -0.12 23.28 1.25
N GLU A 360 0.42 24.50 1.09
CA GLU A 360 0.27 25.58 2.06
C GLU A 360 -1.21 25.94 2.29
N LEU A 361 -1.97 26.09 1.21
CA LEU A 361 -3.41 26.36 1.27
C LEU A 361 -4.18 25.23 1.97
N ALA A 362 -3.79 23.97 1.73
CA ALA A 362 -4.39 22.80 2.37
C ALA A 362 -4.25 22.82 3.89
N VAL A 363 -3.06 23.19 4.39
CA VAL A 363 -2.81 23.35 5.82
C VAL A 363 -3.72 24.43 6.41
N VAL A 364 -3.77 25.61 5.80
CA VAL A 364 -4.59 26.74 6.27
C VAL A 364 -6.07 26.37 6.33
N LEU A 365 -6.59 25.68 5.30
CA LEU A 365 -7.99 25.27 5.26
C LEU A 365 -8.32 24.19 6.29
N THR A 366 -7.39 23.27 6.54
CA THR A 366 -7.54 22.27 7.61
C THR A 366 -7.62 22.93 8.99
N ASP A 367 -6.80 23.95 9.24
CA ASP A 367 -6.80 24.69 10.51
C ASP A 367 -8.09 25.50 10.73
N LEU A 368 -8.69 26.04 9.66
CA LEU A 368 -9.98 26.77 9.75
C LEU A 368 -11.13 25.84 10.16
N ASP A 369 -11.20 24.64 9.58
CA ASP A 369 -12.22 23.65 9.94
C ASP A 369 -12.12 23.21 11.42
N ILE A 370 -10.89 23.11 11.95
CA ILE A 370 -10.63 22.81 13.37
C ILE A 370 -11.09 23.97 14.27
N LEU A 371 -10.99 25.21 13.82
CA LEU A 371 -11.41 26.38 14.59
C LEU A 371 -12.94 26.51 14.67
N GLU A 372 -13.68 26.14 13.62
CA GLU A 372 -15.15 26.08 13.67
C GLU A 372 -15.67 25.05 14.69
N GLU A 373 -14.95 23.93 14.90
CA GLU A 373 -15.32 22.93 15.92
C GLU A 373 -15.18 23.43 17.36
N ARG A 374 -14.39 24.49 17.59
CA ARG A 374 -14.16 25.06 18.92
C ARG A 374 -15.18 26.13 19.32
N TRP A 375 -16.04 26.57 18.40
CA TRP A 375 -17.10 27.53 18.71
C TRP A 375 -18.45 26.82 18.78
N PRO A 376 -18.98 26.50 19.98
CA PRO A 376 -20.36 26.04 20.06
C PRO A 376 -21.25 27.19 19.60
N THR A 377 -22.02 26.95 18.54
CA THR A 377 -23.12 27.83 18.13
C THR A 377 -23.99 28.11 19.36
N SER A 378 -24.07 29.39 19.73
CA SER A 378 -24.77 29.89 20.92
C SER A 378 -26.29 29.79 20.79
#